data_AF-A0A657PIL8-F1
#
_entry.id   AF-A0A657PIL8-F1
#
_cell.length_a   1.000
_cell.length_b   1.000
_cell.length_c   1.000
_cell.angle_alpha   90.00
_cell.angle_beta   90.00
_cell.angle_gamma   90.00
#
_symmetry.space_group_name_H-M   'P 1'
#
loop_
_entity.id
_entity.type
_entity.pdbx_description
1 polymer ?
#
loop_
_entity_poly.entity_id
_entity_poly.type
_entity_poly.pdbx_seq_one_letter_code
_entity_poly.pdbx_strand_id
1 'polypeptide(L)' 'VTVYSSPLPHVLILTAIVVGVATTAVGLALAVRIQEAYGSVEEEVIHASDLRDDESLFGEPAACDREGGQ' A
#
# COMPACT_ATOMS: atom_id res chain seq x y z
N VAL A 1 44.61 -3.38 32.86
CA VAL A 1 43.72 -2.42 32.19
C VAL A 1 42.46 -3.17 31.78
N THR A 2 41.35 -2.97 32.48
CA THR A 2 40.06 -3.54 32.09
C THR A 2 39.48 -2.64 31.00
N VAL A 3 39.52 -3.11 29.76
CA VAL A 3 38.89 -2.44 28.62
C VAL A 3 37.38 -2.57 28.82
N TYR A 4 36.77 -1.55 29.44
CA TYR A 4 35.32 -1.41 29.41
C TYR A 4 34.95 -1.05 27.97
N SER A 5 34.27 -1.97 27.29
CA SER A 5 33.60 -1.65 26.03
C SER A 5 32.73 -0.43 26.26
N SER A 6 32.98 0.66 25.55
CA SER A 6 32.13 1.85 25.61
C SER A 6 30.71 1.41 25.27
N PRO A 7 29.71 1.57 26.15
CA PRO A 7 28.36 1.04 25.91
C PRO A 7 27.61 1.77 24.79
N LEU A 8 28.17 2.89 24.29
CA LEU A 8 27.56 3.71 23.23
C LEU A 8 27.43 2.97 21.89
N PRO A 9 28.48 2.36 21.30
CA PRO A 9 28.36 1.74 19.98
C PRO A 9 27.52 0.46 20.00
N HIS A 10 27.51 -0.29 21.12
CA HIS A 10 26.76 -1.55 21.21
C HIS A 10 25.24 -1.34 21.09
N VAL A 11 24.71 -0.36 21.82
CA VAL A 11 23.29 0.02 21.73
C VAL A 11 22.96 0.59 20.36
N LEU A 12 23.82 1.45 19.81
CA LEU A 12 23.56 2.05 18.49
C LEU A 12 23.45 1.00 17.39
N ILE A 13 24.31 -0.02 17.39
CA ILE A 13 24.24 -1.13 16.43
C ILE A 13 22.96 -1.94 16.61
N LEU A 14 22.59 -2.28 17.85
CA LEU A 14 21.36 -3.02 18.13
C LEU A 14 20.11 -2.23 17.67
N THR A 15 20.08 -0.92 17.91
CA THR A 15 18.96 -0.07 17.47
C THR A 15 18.89 0.06 15.96
N ALA A 16 20.03 0.18 15.27
CA ALA A 16 20.06 0.26 13.81
C ALA A 16 19.49 -1.01 13.16
N ILE A 17 19.82 -2.18 13.71
CA ILE A 17 19.32 -3.47 13.22
C ILE A 17 17.81 -3.57 13.45
N VAL A 18 17.34 -3.29 14.66
CA VAL A 18 15.91 -3.37 14.99
C VAL A 18 15.08 -2.40 14.16
N VAL A 19 15.53 -1.16 13.99
CA VAL A 19 14.84 -0.17 13.15
C VAL A 19 14.81 -0.62 11.68
N GLY A 20 15.89 -1.21 11.18
CA GLY A 20 15.95 -1.76 9.83
C GLY A 20 14.92 -2.88 9.61
N VAL A 21 14.84 -3.85 10.52
CA VAL A 21 13.87 -4.95 10.42
C VAL A 21 12.43 -4.44 10.59
N ALA A 22 12.18 -3.54 11.55
CA ALA A 22 10.86 -2.97 11.78
C ALA A 22 10.34 -2.22 10.54
N THR A 23 11.19 -1.38 9.94
CA THR A 23 10.81 -0.61 8.75
C THR A 23 10.59 -1.52 7.55
N THR A 24 11.44 -2.53 7.36
CA THR A 24 11.28 -3.50 6.27
C THR A 24 9.99 -4.32 6.43
N ALA A 25 9.66 -4.74 7.64
CA ALA A 25 8.42 -5.46 7.92
C ALA A 25 7.18 -4.62 7.59
N VAL A 26 7.18 -3.33 7.97
CA VAL A 26 6.11 -2.40 7.64
C VAL A 26 6.00 -2.19 6.13
N GLY A 27 7.12 -1.96 5.42
CA GLY A 27 7.13 -1.81 3.97
C GLY A 27 6.61 -3.05 3.25
N LEU A 28 7.01 -4.24 3.68
CA LEU A 28 6.52 -5.50 3.12
C LEU A 28 5.04 -5.71 3.41
N ALA A 29 4.58 -5.41 4.62
CA ALA A 29 3.17 -5.49 4.97
C ALA A 29 2.32 -4.57 4.09
N LEU A 30 2.78 -3.35 3.84
CA LEU A 30 2.10 -2.43 2.91
C LEU A 30 2.07 -2.98 1.48
N ALA A 31 3.19 -3.50 0.97
CA ALA A 31 3.26 -4.07 -0.38
C ALA A 31 2.29 -5.24 -0.56
N VAL A 32 2.23 -6.16 0.41
CA VAL A 32 1.28 -7.29 0.39
C VAL A 32 -0.16 -6.78 0.44
N ARG A 33 -0.46 -5.78 1.28
CA ARG A 33 -1.81 -5.22 1.40
C ARG A 33 -2.29 -4.54 0.12
N ILE A 34 -1.40 -3.88 -0.60
CA ILE A 34 -1.70 -3.29 -1.92
C ILE A 34 -2.03 -4.42 -2.91
N GLN A 35 -1.21 -5.47 -2.95
CA GLN A 35 -1.45 -6.61 -3.83
C GLN A 35 -2.77 -7.34 -3.54
N GLU A 36 -3.16 -7.46 -2.27
CA GLU A 36 -4.45 -8.04 -1.87
C GLU A 36 -5.64 -7.18 -2.31
N ALA A 37 -5.51 -5.85 -2.26
CA ALA A 37 -6.59 -4.93 -2.61
C ALA A 37 -6.77 -4.75 -4.13
N TYR A 38 -5.67 -4.55 -4.87
CA TYR A 38 -5.70 -4.22 -6.29
C TYR A 38 -5.34 -5.37 -7.22
N GLY A 39 -4.82 -6.49 -6.68
CA GLY A 39 -4.35 -7.62 -7.47
C GLY A 39 -3.07 -7.36 -8.29
N SER A 40 -2.53 -6.15 -8.24
CA SER A 40 -1.27 -5.74 -8.86
C SER A 40 -0.54 -4.71 -7.99
N VAL A 41 0.79 -4.68 -8.11
CA VAL A 41 1.66 -3.65 -7.52
C VAL A 41 2.11 -2.63 -8.58
N GLU A 42 1.76 -2.85 -9.85
CA GLU A 42 2.04 -1.92 -10.95
C GLU A 42 1.13 -0.69 -10.87
N GLU A 43 1.73 0.51 -10.97
CA GLU A 43 1.06 1.79 -10.77
C GLU A 43 -0.10 2.00 -11.76
N GLU A 44 0.08 1.64 -13.03
CA GLU A 44 -0.94 1.84 -14.06
C GLU A 44 -2.19 1.00 -13.80
N VAL A 45 -2.01 -0.19 -13.22
CA VAL A 45 -3.11 -1.09 -12.87
C VAL A 45 -3.87 -0.56 -11.66
N ILE A 46 -3.17 -0.04 -10.66
CA ILE A 46 -3.77 0.57 -9.47
C ILE A 46 -4.58 1.80 -9.89
N HIS A 47 -4.00 2.70 -10.70
CA HIS A 47 -4.67 3.91 -11.14
C HIS A 47 -5.91 3.62 -12.01
N ALA A 48 -5.83 2.63 -12.90
CA ALA A 48 -6.97 2.20 -13.68
C ALA A 48 -8.09 1.57 -12.82
N SER A 49 -7.73 0.89 -11.73
CA SER A 49 -8.72 0.31 -10.80
C SER A 49 -9.45 1.39 -10.03
N ASP A 50 -8.73 2.38 -9.50
CA ASP A 50 -9.33 3.55 -8.81
C ASP A 50 -10.30 4.32 -9.72
N LEU A 51 -9.92 4.57 -10.98
CA LEU A 51 -10.79 5.25 -11.95
C LEU A 51 -12.08 4.46 -12.24
N ARG A 52 -12.02 3.12 -12.26
CA ARG A 52 -13.21 2.27 -12.51
C ARG A 52 -14.13 2.23 -11.30
N ASP A 53 -13.56 2.20 -10.10
CA ASP A 53 -14.32 2.25 -8.86
C ASP A 53 -15.06 3.60 -8.74
N ASP A 54 -14.43 4.71 -9.16
CA ASP A 54 -15.05 6.04 -9.20
C ASP A 54 -16.17 6.14 -10.27
N GLU A 55 -15.99 5.59 -11.48
CA GLU A 55 -17.03 5.57 -12.53
C GLU A 55 -18.29 4.82 -12.07
N SER A 56 -18.12 3.73 -11.31
CA SER A 56 -19.24 2.96 -10.76
C SER A 56 -20.07 3.75 -9.72
N LEU A 57 -19.49 4.81 -9.14
CA LEU A 57 -20.15 5.70 -8.18
C LEU A 57 -20.88 6.86 -8.86
N PHE A 58 -20.46 7.27 -10.07
CA PHE A 58 -21.07 8.36 -10.85
C PHE A 58 -22.04 7.88 -11.94
N GLY A 59 -22.31 6.57 -12.06
CA GLY A 59 -23.34 6.02 -12.93
C GLY A 59 -24.75 6.20 -12.36
N GLU A 60 -25.33 7.40 -12.48
CA GLU A 60 -26.80 7.53 -12.46
C GLU A 60 -27.39 6.62 -13.56
N PRO A 61 -28.45 5.84 -13.27
CA PRO A 61 -29.08 5.02 -14.28
C PRO A 61 -29.75 5.95 -15.29
N ALA A 62 -29.21 5.99 -16.51
CA ALA A 62 -29.91 6.55 -17.66
C ALA A 62 -31.11 5.65 -18.01
N ALA A 63 -32.16 5.74 -17.20
CA ALA A 63 -33.50 5.28 -17.51
C ALA A 63 -34.32 6.49 -17.98
N CYS A 64 -34.37 6.71 -19.30
CA CYS A 64 -35.35 7.52 -20.06
C CYS A 64 -34.94 7.42 -21.55
N ASP A 65 -35.70 6.93 -22.52
CA ASP A 65 -37.06 6.43 -22.59
C ASP A 65 -37.14 5.34 -23.65
N ARG A 66 -37.90 4.29 -23.33
CA ARG A 66 -38.45 3.38 -24.34
C ARG A 66 -39.64 4.09 -24.97
N GLU A 67 -39.42 4.91 -26.00
CA GLU A 67 -40.48 5.23 -26.95
C GLU A 67 -40.64 4.06 -27.91
N GLY A 68 -41.52 3.13 -27.52
CA GLY A 68 -42.25 2.31 -28.47
C GLY A 68 -43.36 3.16 -29.09
N GLY A 69 -43.50 3.10 -30.41
CA GLY A 69 -44.62 3.75 -31.08
C GLY A 69 -44.44 3.82 -32.59
N GLN A 70 -44.72 2.69 -33.25
CA GLN A 70 -45.29 2.56 -34.60
C GLN A 70 -44.62 3.33 -35.76
#